data_AF-A0A2U1PVT5-F1
#
_entry.id   AF-A0A2U1PVT5-F1
#
_cell.length_a   1.000
_cell.length_b   1.000
_cell.length_c   1.000
_cell.angle_alpha   90.00
_cell.angle_beta   90.00
_cell.angle_gamma   90.00
#
_symmetry.space_group_name_H-M   'P 1'
#
loop_
_entity.id
_entity.type
_entity.pdbx_description
1 polymer ?
#
loop_
_entity_poly.entity_id
_entity_poly.type
_entity_poly.pdbx_seq_one_letter_code
_entity_poly.pdbx_strand_id
1 'polypeptide(L)'
;MKKQEEVPPLHCRHTRNRVFYRKFSSRVPGCGQGPSITQIEGHLAKSLFFIRIGDKEKALEQLKVTEDKTVVVGQRIDLVFYTLQMDFFYMDFDLILKSIDKAKK
;
A
#
# COMPACT_ATOMS: atom_id res chain seq x y z
N MET A 1 -32.91 -6.84 10.14
CA MET A 1 -32.40 -7.89 9.23
C MET A 1 -31.11 -7.39 8.59
N LYS A 2 -29.94 -7.87 9.04
CA LYS A 2 -28.66 -7.48 8.45
C LYS A 2 -28.55 -8.16 7.09
N LYS A 3 -28.51 -7.39 6.00
CA LYS A 3 -28.13 -7.92 4.69
C LYS A 3 -26.73 -8.52 4.86
N GLN A 4 -26.62 -9.83 4.76
CA GLN A 4 -25.33 -10.48 4.64
C GLN A 4 -24.75 -9.98 3.32
N GLU A 5 -23.69 -9.18 3.40
CA GLU A 5 -22.89 -8.80 2.25
C GLU A 5 -22.32 -10.08 1.66
N GLU A 6 -22.90 -10.53 0.54
CA GLU A 6 -22.47 -11.74 -0.15
C GLU A 6 -21.02 -11.53 -0.60
N VAL A 7 -20.09 -12.06 0.17
CA VAL A 7 -18.66 -12.05 -0.09
C VAL A 7 -18.47 -12.79 -1.42
N PRO A 8 -18.09 -12.10 -2.52
CA PRO A 8 -17.99 -12.77 -3.81
C PRO A 8 -16.93 -13.88 -3.74
N PRO A 9 -17.12 -14.99 -4.47
CA PRO A 9 -16.25 -16.15 -4.41
C PRO A 9 -14.79 -15.77 -4.66
N LEU A 10 -13.86 -16.42 -3.94
CA LEU A 10 -12.42 -16.10 -3.98
C LEU A 10 -11.86 -16.04 -5.41
N HIS A 11 -12.36 -16.87 -6.33
CA HIS A 11 -11.97 -16.89 -7.73
C HIS A 11 -12.27 -15.56 -8.45
N CYS A 12 -13.47 -14.99 -8.24
CA CYS A 12 -13.86 -13.70 -8.78
C CYS A 12 -13.07 -12.52 -8.17
N ARG A 13 -12.55 -12.67 -6.95
CA ARG A 13 -11.65 -11.69 -6.31
C ARG A 13 -10.26 -11.71 -6.93
N HIS A 14 -9.69 -12.89 -7.18
CA HIS A 14 -8.37 -13.01 -7.82
C HIS A 14 -8.36 -12.44 -9.24
N THR A 15 -9.38 -12.77 -10.04
CA THR A 15 -9.51 -12.26 -11.42
C THR A 15 -9.70 -10.74 -11.43
N ARG A 16 -10.52 -10.20 -10.52
CA ARG A 16 -10.67 -8.75 -10.33
C ARG A 16 -9.35 -8.10 -9.89
N ASN A 17 -8.65 -8.67 -8.92
CA ASN A 17 -7.38 -8.15 -8.44
C ASN A 17 -6.31 -8.14 -9.54
N ARG A 18 -6.28 -9.17 -10.40
CA ARG A 18 -5.36 -9.25 -11.54
C ARG A 18 -5.63 -8.16 -12.60
N VAL A 19 -6.91 -7.91 -12.92
CA VAL A 19 -7.30 -6.85 -13.86
C VAL A 19 -7.00 -5.47 -13.27
N PHE A 20 -7.26 -5.28 -11.98
CA PHE A 20 -7.00 -4.01 -11.29
C PHE A 20 -5.51 -3.72 -11.17
N TYR A 21 -4.70 -4.74 -10.87
CA TYR A 21 -3.25 -4.65 -10.84
C TYR A 21 -2.66 -4.24 -12.19
N ARG A 22 -3.14 -4.83 -13.29
CA ARG A 22 -2.75 -4.42 -14.66
C ARG A 22 -3.10 -2.95 -14.94
N LYS A 23 -4.28 -2.49 -14.55
CA LYS A 23 -4.71 -1.09 -14.70
C LYS A 23 -3.81 -0.11 -13.93
N PHE A 24 -3.32 -0.48 -12.76
CA PHE A 24 -2.37 0.35 -12.01
C PHE A 24 -0.99 0.36 -12.63
N SER A 25 -0.48 -0.81 -13.06
CA SER A 25 0.83 -0.90 -13.71
C SER A 25 0.90 -0.07 -15.00
N SER A 26 -0.22 0.05 -15.74
CA SER A 26 -0.30 0.92 -16.93
C SER A 26 -0.47 2.40 -16.61
N ARG A 27 -0.89 2.75 -15.38
CA ARG A 27 -1.14 4.13 -14.94
C ARG A 27 0.05 4.79 -14.27
N VAL A 28 1.07 4.03 -13.86
CA VAL A 28 2.34 4.61 -13.41
C VAL A 28 3.16 4.92 -14.66
N PRO A 29 3.23 6.17 -15.13
CA PRO A 29 4.01 6.49 -16.31
C PRO A 29 5.49 6.22 -16.01
N GLY A 30 6.09 5.31 -16.77
CA GLY A 30 7.54 5.13 -16.80
C GLY A 30 8.17 6.29 -17.57
N CYS A 31 8.24 7.47 -16.96
CA CYS A 31 8.88 8.62 -17.58
C CYS A 31 10.05 9.07 -16.71
N GLY A 32 11.26 8.98 -17.28
CA GLY A 32 12.55 9.28 -16.66
C GLY A 32 12.79 10.77 -16.37
N GLN A 33 11.87 11.43 -15.68
CA GLN A 33 12.02 12.80 -15.21
C GLN A 33 11.61 12.90 -13.73
N GLY A 34 12.59 12.78 -12.83
CA GLY A 34 12.49 13.12 -11.40
C GLY A 34 11.32 12.51 -10.60
N PRO A 35 11.26 12.75 -9.28
CA PRO A 35 10.06 12.45 -8.51
C PRO A 35 9.01 13.55 -8.77
N SER A 36 8.02 13.28 -9.62
CA SER A 36 6.83 14.14 -9.75
C SER A 36 5.75 13.70 -8.74
N ILE A 37 4.98 14.66 -8.21
CA ILE A 37 3.92 14.41 -7.21
C ILE A 37 2.92 13.37 -7.72
N THR A 38 2.57 13.43 -9.00
CA THR A 38 1.66 12.48 -9.66
C THR A 38 2.20 11.05 -9.69
N GLN A 39 3.53 10.87 -9.77
CA GLN A 39 4.15 9.56 -9.70
C GLN A 39 4.08 8.99 -8.28
N ILE A 40 4.31 9.82 -7.25
CA ILE A 40 4.22 9.42 -5.84
C ILE A 40 2.79 8.98 -5.49
N GLU A 41 1.78 9.75 -5.92
CA GLU A 41 0.37 9.38 -5.75
C GLU A 41 0.03 8.05 -6.45
N GLY A 42 0.61 7.80 -7.63
CA GLY A 42 0.45 6.53 -8.34
C GLY A 42 1.03 5.33 -7.58
N HIS A 43 2.22 5.49 -6.98
CA HIS A 43 2.82 4.46 -6.13
C HIS A 43 2.03 4.24 -4.83
N LEU A 44 1.54 5.33 -4.21
CA LEU A 44 0.68 5.26 -3.03
C LEU A 44 -0.64 4.56 -3.32
N ALA A 45 -1.31 4.86 -4.44
CA ALA A 45 -2.54 4.16 -4.83
C ALA A 45 -2.32 2.65 -5.02
N LYS A 46 -1.14 2.27 -5.53
CA LYS A 46 -0.73 0.87 -5.71
C LYS A 46 -0.46 0.17 -4.36
N SER A 47 0.22 0.83 -3.42
CA SER A 47 0.45 0.26 -2.07
C SER A 47 -0.87 0.11 -1.30
N LEU A 48 -1.75 1.11 -1.34
CA LEU A 48 -3.10 1.05 -0.74
C LEU A 48 -3.94 -0.09 -1.32
N PHE A 49 -3.77 -0.42 -2.61
CA PHE A 49 -4.41 -1.57 -3.20
C PHE A 49 -3.90 -2.89 -2.59
N PHE A 50 -2.59 -3.02 -2.40
CA PHE A 50 -2.00 -4.20 -1.77
C PHE A 50 -2.48 -4.39 -0.32
N ILE A 51 -2.61 -3.29 0.43
CA ILE A 51 -3.19 -3.30 1.78
C ILE A 51 -4.64 -3.79 1.74
N ARG A 52 -5.46 -3.31 0.80
CA ARG A 52 -6.87 -3.75 0.68
C ARG A 52 -7.04 -5.23 0.36
N ILE A 53 -6.11 -5.82 -0.39
CA ILE A 53 -6.17 -7.26 -0.71
C ILE A 53 -5.53 -8.14 0.38
N GLY A 54 -4.86 -7.54 1.36
CA GLY A 54 -4.15 -8.25 2.43
C GLY A 54 -2.89 -8.97 1.94
N ASP A 55 -2.11 -8.35 1.04
CA ASP A 55 -0.82 -8.87 0.59
C ASP A 55 0.32 -8.09 1.28
N LYS A 56 0.79 -8.60 2.44
CA LYS A 56 1.79 -7.95 3.31
C LYS A 56 3.09 -7.65 2.57
N GLU A 57 3.67 -8.64 1.90
CA GLU A 57 5.01 -8.53 1.31
C GLU A 57 5.03 -7.48 0.20
N LYS A 58 4.04 -7.50 -0.70
CA LYS A 58 3.95 -6.54 -1.80
C LYS A 58 3.56 -5.14 -1.32
N ALA A 59 2.74 -5.04 -0.28
CA ALA A 59 2.41 -3.77 0.33
C ALA A 59 3.67 -3.10 0.91
N LEU A 60 4.45 -3.84 1.71
CA LEU A 60 5.68 -3.34 2.33
C LEU A 60 6.73 -2.93 1.29
N GLU A 61 6.89 -3.70 0.22
CA GLU A 61 7.81 -3.36 -0.87
C GLU A 61 7.41 -2.03 -1.55
N GLN A 62 6.12 -1.87 -1.90
CA GLN A 62 5.68 -0.63 -2.55
C GLN A 62 5.67 0.57 -1.60
N LEU A 63 5.40 0.37 -0.31
CA LEU A 63 5.47 1.44 0.68
C LEU A 63 6.91 1.99 0.79
N LYS A 64 7.92 1.13 0.80
CA LYS A 64 9.34 1.54 0.78
C LYS A 64 9.70 2.34 -0.47
N VAL A 65 9.28 1.87 -1.65
CA VAL A 65 9.51 2.60 -2.92
C VAL A 65 8.84 3.97 -2.89
N THR A 66 7.67 4.09 -2.25
CA THR A 66 6.97 5.37 -2.10
C THR A 66 7.66 6.27 -1.09
N GLU A 67 8.17 5.71 0.02
CA GLU A 67 8.93 6.41 1.05
C GLU A 67 10.20 7.05 0.47
N ASP A 68 10.97 6.29 -0.31
CA ASP A 68 12.21 6.76 -0.96
C ASP A 68 11.96 7.92 -1.94
N LYS A 69 10.82 7.90 -2.63
CA LYS A 69 10.44 8.95 -3.60
C LYS A 69 9.76 10.15 -2.94
N THR A 70 9.25 9.98 -1.73
CA THR A 70 8.51 11.03 -1.03
C THR A 70 9.48 12.02 -0.39
N VAL A 71 9.44 13.26 -0.86
CA VAL A 71 10.25 14.37 -0.34
C VAL A 71 9.54 15.08 0.83
N VAL A 72 8.22 14.91 0.97
CA VAL A 72 7.39 15.61 1.96
C VAL A 72 7.27 14.80 3.26
N VAL A 73 7.68 15.40 4.39
CA VAL A 73 7.68 14.75 5.72
C VAL A 73 6.28 14.28 6.14
N GLY A 74 5.24 15.08 5.92
CA GLY A 74 3.86 14.70 6.29
C GLY A 74 3.42 13.40 5.62
N GLN A 75 3.71 13.24 4.34
CA GLN A 75 3.37 12.03 3.60
C GLN A 75 4.20 10.81 4.03
N ARG A 76 5.42 11.00 4.56
CA ARG A 76 6.21 9.91 5.16
C ARG A 76 5.55 9.39 6.44
N ILE A 77 5.00 10.28 7.26
CA ILE A 77 4.28 9.89 8.48
C ILE A 77 3.06 9.03 8.12
N ASP A 78 2.30 9.42 7.10
CA ASP A 78 1.16 8.63 6.60
C ASP A 78 1.59 7.22 6.13
N LEU A 79 2.72 7.09 5.45
CA LEU A 79 3.28 5.80 5.02
C LEU A 79 3.63 4.89 6.20
N VAL A 80 4.20 5.45 7.27
CA VAL A 80 4.49 4.70 8.50
C VAL A 80 3.19 4.26 9.18
N PHE A 81 2.15 5.09 9.19
CA PHE A 81 0.84 4.69 9.71
C PHE A 81 0.21 3.53 8.94
N TYR A 82 0.32 3.51 7.60
CA TYR A 82 -0.17 2.37 6.80
C TYR A 82 0.60 1.07 7.11
N THR A 83 1.90 1.18 7.33
CA THR A 83 2.74 0.05 7.74
C THR A 83 2.32 -0.47 9.11
N LEU A 84 2.11 0.42 10.08
CA LEU A 84 1.62 0.06 11.43
C LEU A 84 0.26 -0.62 11.38
N GLN A 85 -0.71 -0.07 10.62
CA GLN A 85 -2.03 -0.69 10.46
C GLN A 85 -1.92 -2.13 9.95
N MET A 86 -1.00 -2.39 9.02
CA MET A 86 -0.76 -3.73 8.51
C MET A 86 -0.08 -4.62 9.54
N ASP A 87 0.95 -4.14 10.21
CA ASP A 87 1.67 -4.93 11.22
C ASP A 87 0.75 -5.27 12.41
N PHE A 88 -0.17 -4.37 12.78
CA PHE A 88 -1.24 -4.64 13.74
C PHE A 88 -2.21 -5.72 13.24
N PHE A 89 -2.59 -5.69 11.97
CA PHE A 89 -3.48 -6.70 11.38
C PHE A 89 -2.85 -8.10 11.38
N TYR A 90 -1.54 -8.20 11.11
CA TYR A 90 -0.80 -9.47 11.16
C TYR A 90 -0.25 -9.82 12.55
N MET A 91 -0.51 -8.99 13.57
CA MET A 91 -0.02 -9.14 14.94
C MET A 91 1.51 -9.34 15.04
N ASP A 92 2.26 -8.64 14.19
CA ASP A 92 3.72 -8.74 14.15
C ASP A 92 4.36 -7.66 15.04
N PHE A 93 4.42 -7.95 16.34
CA PHE A 93 4.88 -6.98 17.34
C PHE A 93 6.33 -6.50 17.12
N ASP A 94 7.21 -7.35 16.56
CA ASP A 94 8.57 -6.99 16.21
C ASP A 94 8.64 -5.91 15.13
N LEU A 95 7.80 -6.01 14.11
CA LEU A 95 7.68 -4.97 13.08
C LEU A 95 7.01 -3.71 13.62
N ILE A 96 5.99 -3.84 14.47
CA ILE A 96 5.32 -2.69 15.11
C ILE A 96 6.33 -1.85 15.88
N LEU A 97 7.19 -2.46 16.70
CA LEU A 97 8.19 -1.74 17.50
C LEU A 97 9.21 -1.00 16.61
N LYS A 98 9.66 -1.64 15.52
CA LYS A 98 10.57 -1.02 14.54
C LYS A 98 9.90 0.15 13.80
N SER A 99 8.63 0.01 13.42
CA SER A 99 7.85 1.05 12.76
C SER A 99 7.57 2.22 13.70
N ILE A 100 7.33 1.98 14.99
CA ILE A 100 7.19 3.03 16.03
C ILE A 100 8.51 3.76 16.26
N ASP A 101 9.65 3.06 16.33
CA ASP A 101 10.97 3.70 16.49
C ASP A 101 11.28 4.64 15.32
N LYS A 102 10.94 4.23 14.09
CA LYS A 102 11.03 5.08 12.90
C LYS A 102 10.14 6.32 12.96
N ALA A 103 8.93 6.20 13.51
CA ALA A 103 8.00 7.31 13.63
C ALA A 103 8.40 8.34 14.71
N LYS A 104 9.25 7.94 15.67
CA LYS A 104 9.71 8.81 16.76
C LYS A 104 10.88 9.71 16.39
N LYS A 105 11.60 9.41 15.31
CA LYS A 105 12.71 10.21 14.79
C LYS A 105 12.24 11.27 13.80
#